data_AF-A0A096CKQ1-F1
#
_entry.id   AF-A0A096CKQ1-F1
#
_cell.length_a   1.000
_cell.length_b   1.000
_cell.length_c   1.000
_cell.angle_alpha   90.00
_cell.angle_beta   90.00
_cell.angle_gamma   90.00
#
_symmetry.space_group_name_H-M   'P 1'
#
loop_
_entity.id
_entity.type
_entity.pdbx_description
1 polymer ?
#
loop_
_entity_poly.entity_id
_entity_poly.type
_entity_poly.pdbx_seq_one_letter_code
_entity_poly.pdbx_strand_id
1 'polypeptide(L)'
;MRKAAVLFLVGLSPFLLGWLLSLGMTTIFAQMGAWFYIVVGLAVLTLWMVVSGTFGFKGSKRGMALTMLCINLPALVVLVLLGVQELSLHAYWDNAVGLLTQFFYLPLLRLGAIVAMWTGQVFWFYFGAFLLLVLSSWLGCRAKDPVKK
;
A
#
# COMPACT_ATOMS: atom_id res chain seq x y z
N MET A 1 0.09 7.07 21.99
CA MET A 1 -0.21 5.62 21.92
C MET A 1 -1.44 5.35 21.04
N ARG A 2 -2.67 5.73 21.45
CA ARG A 2 -3.92 5.39 20.72
C ARG A 2 -3.94 5.72 19.21
N LYS A 3 -3.49 6.91 18.79
CA LYS A 3 -3.49 7.30 17.36
C LYS A 3 -2.53 6.49 16.49
N ALA A 4 -1.34 6.20 17.01
CA ALA A 4 -0.35 5.38 16.30
C ALA A 4 -0.88 3.97 16.05
N ALA A 5 -1.51 3.36 17.08
CA ALA A 5 -2.15 2.06 16.95
C ALA A 5 -3.28 2.08 15.91
N VAL A 6 -4.13 3.11 15.90
CA VAL A 6 -5.18 3.25 14.88
C VAL A 6 -4.58 3.35 13.47
N LEU A 7 -3.55 4.18 13.27
CA LEU A 7 -2.89 4.30 11.97
C LEU A 7 -2.27 2.98 11.51
N PHE A 8 -1.65 2.24 12.44
CA PHE A 8 -1.09 0.92 12.16
C PHE A 8 -2.17 -0.09 11.76
N LEU A 9 -3.29 -0.14 12.50
CA LEU A 9 -4.41 -1.02 12.19
C LEU A 9 -5.05 -0.67 10.84
N VAL A 10 -5.20 0.63 10.52
CA VAL A 10 -5.65 1.06 9.19
C VAL A 10 -4.62 0.67 8.12
N GLY A 11 -3.33 0.73 8.43
CA GLY A 11 -2.25 0.26 7.57
C GLY A 11 -2.32 -1.23 7.20
N LEU A 12 -3.07 -2.04 7.96
CA LEU A 12 -3.33 -3.45 7.65
C LEU A 12 -4.52 -3.66 6.69
N SER A 13 -5.34 -2.63 6.45
CA SER A 13 -6.52 -2.73 5.58
C SER A 13 -6.26 -3.23 4.14
N PRO A 14 -5.08 -3.03 3.52
CA PRO A 14 -4.79 -3.59 2.20
C PRO A 14 -4.83 -5.12 2.16
N PHE A 15 -4.60 -5.83 3.28
CA PHE A 15 -4.80 -7.29 3.33
C PHE A 15 -6.24 -7.67 3.02
N LEU A 16 -7.20 -7.02 3.69
CA LEU A 16 -8.62 -7.30 3.49
C LEU A 16 -9.05 -6.91 2.06
N LEU A 17 -8.62 -5.74 1.58
CA LEU A 17 -8.93 -5.29 0.22
C LEU A 17 -8.34 -6.22 -0.84
N GLY A 18 -7.11 -6.68 -0.65
CA GLY A 18 -6.45 -7.63 -1.53
C GLY A 18 -7.14 -8.98 -1.56
N TRP A 19 -7.53 -9.50 -0.40
CA TRP A 19 -8.30 -10.74 -0.33
C TRP A 19 -9.66 -10.63 -1.04
N LEU A 20 -10.41 -9.55 -0.79
CA LEU A 20 -11.68 -9.29 -1.49
C LEU A 20 -11.49 -9.13 -2.99
N LEU A 21 -10.42 -8.45 -3.42
CA LEU A 21 -10.11 -8.29 -4.84
C LEU A 21 -9.73 -9.62 -5.49
N SER A 22 -8.98 -10.47 -4.79
CA SER A 22 -8.64 -11.82 -5.24
C SER A 22 -9.90 -12.68 -5.42
N LEU A 23 -10.84 -12.66 -4.47
CA LEU A 23 -12.13 -13.34 -4.61
C LEU A 23 -12.93 -12.79 -5.79
N GLY A 24 -12.99 -11.46 -5.91
CA GLY A 24 -13.68 -10.80 -7.01
C GLY A 24 -13.11 -11.18 -8.38
N MET A 25 -11.78 -11.23 -8.52
CA MET A 25 -11.10 -11.66 -9.74
C MET A 25 -11.51 -13.07 -10.19
N THR A 26 -11.71 -13.98 -9.23
CA THR A 26 -12.14 -15.36 -9.53
C THR A 26 -13.64 -15.50 -9.78
N THR A 27 -14.42 -14.44 -9.60
CA THR A 27 -15.89 -14.45 -9.68
C THR A 27 -16.41 -13.34 -10.59
N ILE A 28 -16.82 -12.22 -10.01
CA ILE A 28 -17.59 -11.15 -10.66
C ILE A 28 -16.69 -10.23 -11.51
N PHE A 29 -15.39 -10.16 -11.20
CA PHE A 29 -14.42 -9.29 -11.89
C PHE A 29 -13.54 -10.03 -12.89
N ALA A 30 -13.80 -11.30 -13.16
CA ALA A 30 -12.98 -12.11 -14.08
C ALA A 30 -12.86 -11.51 -15.49
N GLN A 31 -13.88 -10.76 -15.93
CA GLN A 31 -13.90 -10.10 -17.24
C GLN A 31 -13.47 -8.62 -17.20
N MET A 32 -13.11 -8.10 -16.03
CA MET A 32 -12.72 -6.70 -15.89
C MET A 32 -11.31 -6.48 -16.45
N GLY A 33 -11.19 -5.50 -17.34
CA GLY A 33 -9.90 -5.14 -17.95
C GLY A 33 -8.96 -4.40 -16.99
N ALA A 34 -7.74 -4.14 -17.45
CA ALA A 34 -6.69 -3.48 -16.67
C ALA A 34 -7.09 -2.13 -16.04
N TRP A 35 -8.02 -1.40 -16.67
CA TRP A 35 -8.53 -0.11 -16.20
C TRP A 35 -9.18 -0.21 -14.81
N PHE A 36 -9.88 -1.32 -14.53
CA PHE A 36 -10.57 -1.52 -13.25
C PHE A 36 -9.57 -1.52 -12.08
N TYR A 37 -8.46 -2.25 -12.24
CA TYR A 37 -7.40 -2.33 -11.23
C TYR A 37 -6.63 -1.01 -11.06
N ILE A 38 -6.57 -0.18 -12.10
CA ILE A 38 -6.05 1.20 -11.99
C ILE A 38 -6.98 2.03 -11.11
N VAL A 39 -8.29 1.98 -11.34
CA VAL A 39 -9.29 2.71 -10.55
C VAL A 39 -9.26 2.26 -9.08
N VAL A 40 -9.19 0.95 -8.83
CA VAL A 40 -9.04 0.40 -7.47
C VAL A 40 -7.77 0.93 -6.81
N GLY A 41 -6.63 0.89 -7.50
CA GLY A 41 -5.37 1.41 -6.97
C GLY A 41 -5.46 2.90 -6.63
N LEU A 42 -6.05 3.72 -7.52
CA LEU A 42 -6.23 5.15 -7.29
C LEU A 42 -7.17 5.43 -6.11
N ALA A 43 -8.23 4.64 -5.95
CA ALA A 43 -9.13 4.73 -4.80
C ALA A 43 -8.39 4.43 -3.49
N VAL A 44 -7.55 3.38 -3.46
CA VAL A 44 -6.72 3.04 -2.29
C VAL A 44 -5.72 4.16 -1.99
N LEU A 45 -5.03 4.71 -3.00
CA LEU A 45 -4.12 5.84 -2.80
C LEU A 45 -4.86 7.07 -2.27
N THR A 46 -6.04 7.38 -2.80
CA THR A 46 -6.87 8.50 -2.33
C THR A 46 -7.27 8.31 -0.87
N LEU A 47 -7.69 7.09 -0.50
CA LEU A 47 -7.98 6.74 0.89
C LEU A 47 -6.75 6.94 1.79
N TRP A 48 -5.56 6.53 1.32
CA TRP A 48 -4.30 6.70 2.06
C TRP A 48 -3.98 8.16 2.34
N MET A 49 -4.20 9.04 1.35
CA MET A 49 -4.05 10.48 1.48
C MET A 49 -5.03 11.04 2.51
N VAL A 50 -6.31 10.66 2.41
CA VAL A 50 -7.36 11.13 3.31
C VAL A 50 -7.10 10.67 4.74
N VAL A 51 -6.74 9.40 4.96
CA VAL A 51 -6.46 8.85 6.29
C VAL A 51 -5.27 9.55 6.94
N SER A 52 -4.18 9.73 6.20
CA SER A 52 -2.99 10.39 6.75
C SER A 52 -3.25 11.87 7.08
N GLY A 53 -3.99 12.58 6.23
CA GLY A 53 -4.38 13.98 6.46
C GLY A 53 -5.35 14.13 7.64
N THR A 54 -6.34 13.25 7.78
CA THR A 54 -7.36 13.34 8.83
C THR A 54 -6.84 12.86 10.18
N PHE A 55 -6.31 11.63 10.26
CA PHE A 55 -5.92 10.97 11.50
C PHE A 55 -4.45 11.22 11.90
N GLY A 56 -3.64 11.78 11.01
CA GLY A 56 -2.23 12.10 11.28
C GLY A 56 -2.01 13.05 12.46
N PHE A 57 -0.81 12.98 13.04
CA PHE A 57 -0.39 13.89 14.10
C PHE A 57 -0.25 15.33 13.54
N LYS A 58 -0.78 16.32 14.27
CA LYS A 58 -0.75 17.73 13.86
C LYS A 58 0.61 18.39 14.09
N GLY A 59 0.97 19.36 13.24
CA GLY A 59 1.75 20.54 13.63
C GLY A 59 3.23 20.31 13.93
N SER A 60 3.86 19.25 13.42
CA SER A 60 5.32 19.11 13.49
C SER A 60 5.87 18.13 12.45
N LYS A 61 7.12 18.36 12.02
CA LYS A 61 7.87 17.41 11.17
C LYS A 61 7.92 16.00 11.78
N ARG A 62 8.06 15.93 13.11
CA ARG A 62 8.05 14.66 13.87
C ARG A 62 6.68 13.98 13.83
N GLY A 63 5.59 14.73 13.93
CA GLY A 63 4.23 14.21 13.80
C GLY A 63 3.94 13.65 12.40
N MET A 64 4.38 14.35 11.35
CA MET A 64 4.29 13.85 9.99
C MET A 64 5.06 12.54 9.82
N ALA A 65 6.33 12.50 10.27
CA ALA A 65 7.16 11.29 10.20
C ALA A 65 6.51 10.12 10.95
N LEU A 66 5.97 10.34 12.15
CA LEU A 66 5.25 9.31 12.90
C LEU A 66 3.99 8.83 12.18
N THR A 67 3.24 9.73 11.54
CA THR A 67 2.04 9.36 10.76
C THR A 67 2.42 8.45 9.61
N MET A 68 3.40 8.88 8.80
CA MET A 68 3.90 8.14 7.65
C MET A 68 4.49 6.78 8.07
N LEU A 69 5.24 6.74 9.16
CA LEU A 69 5.77 5.49 9.69
C LEU A 69 4.64 4.55 10.11
N CYS A 70 3.71 5.00 10.95
CA CYS A 70 2.69 4.11 11.51
C CYS A 70 1.78 3.50 10.44
N ILE A 71 1.33 4.30 9.46
CA ILE A 71 0.40 3.81 8.43
C ILE A 71 1.10 2.93 7.37
N ASN A 72 2.37 3.18 7.07
CA ASN A 72 3.10 2.44 6.04
C ASN A 72 4.00 1.32 6.60
N LEU A 73 4.16 1.21 7.92
CA LEU A 73 4.97 0.15 8.53
C LEU A 73 4.50 -1.25 8.14
N PRO A 74 3.19 -1.58 8.13
CA PRO A 74 2.73 -2.86 7.61
C PRO A 74 3.16 -3.12 6.16
N ALA A 75 3.03 -2.11 5.29
CA ALA A 75 3.44 -2.20 3.90
C ALA A 75 4.96 -2.48 3.78
N LEU A 76 5.78 -1.76 4.56
CA LEU A 76 7.22 -1.97 4.58
C LEU A 76 7.59 -3.39 5.02
N VAL A 77 6.95 -3.91 6.08
CA VAL A 77 7.19 -5.28 6.55
C VAL A 77 6.84 -6.29 5.46
N VAL A 78 5.69 -6.13 4.81
CA VAL A 78 5.28 -7.01 3.71
C VAL A 78 6.24 -6.92 2.53
N LEU A 79 6.71 -5.73 2.18
CA LEU A 79 7.68 -5.54 1.10
C LEU A 79 8.99 -6.27 1.37
N VAL A 80 9.48 -6.25 2.61
CA VAL A 80 10.68 -7.00 3.00
C VAL A 80 10.46 -8.50 2.86
N LEU A 81 9.31 -9.01 3.30
CA LEU A 81 8.96 -10.43 3.15
C LEU A 81 8.82 -10.84 1.67
N LEU A 82 8.27 -9.97 0.82
CA LEU A 82 8.23 -10.19 -0.62
C LEU A 82 9.62 -10.12 -1.24
N GLY A 83 10.52 -9.28 -0.74
CA GLY A 83 11.91 -9.25 -1.17
C GLY A 83 12.64 -10.57 -0.87
N VAL A 84 12.39 -11.16 0.30
CA VAL A 84 12.91 -12.50 0.61
C VAL A 84 12.36 -13.53 -0.38
N GLN A 85 11.05 -13.54 -0.64
CA GLN A 85 10.41 -14.50 -1.54
C GLN A 85 10.89 -14.33 -3.01
N GLU A 86 10.83 -13.11 -3.55
CA GLU A 86 11.07 -12.85 -4.98
C GLU A 86 12.55 -12.73 -5.34
N LEU A 87 13.35 -12.06 -4.49
CA LEU A 87 14.76 -11.77 -4.80
C LEU A 87 15.72 -12.82 -4.25
N SER A 88 15.41 -13.42 -3.10
CA SER A 88 16.32 -14.38 -2.45
C SER A 88 15.93 -15.82 -2.75
N LEU A 89 14.64 -16.16 -2.64
CA LEU A 89 14.15 -17.52 -2.82
C LEU A 89 13.67 -17.83 -4.25
N HIS A 90 13.36 -16.79 -5.03
CA HIS A 90 12.69 -16.90 -6.33
C HIS A 90 11.42 -17.77 -6.30
N ALA A 91 10.76 -17.79 -5.15
CA ALA A 91 9.57 -18.59 -4.88
C ALA A 91 8.75 -17.97 -3.75
N TYR A 92 7.43 -17.97 -3.92
CA TYR A 92 6.51 -17.63 -2.85
C TYR A 92 6.42 -18.76 -1.82
N TRP A 93 6.17 -18.41 -0.57
CA TRP A 93 5.93 -19.41 0.47
C TRP A 93 4.57 -20.07 0.26
N ASP A 94 4.54 -21.40 0.31
CA ASP A 94 3.31 -22.20 0.22
C ASP A 94 2.60 -22.28 1.57
N ASN A 95 2.22 -21.13 2.12
CA ASN A 95 1.47 -21.01 3.36
C ASN A 95 0.69 -19.68 3.42
N ALA A 96 -0.07 -19.51 4.50
CA ALA A 96 -0.88 -18.31 4.70
C ALA A 96 -0.06 -17.01 4.70
N VAL A 97 1.19 -17.01 5.18
CA VAL A 97 2.04 -15.82 5.20
C VAL A 97 2.43 -15.44 3.77
N GLY A 98 2.83 -16.41 2.94
CA GLY A 98 3.12 -16.17 1.52
C GLY A 98 1.92 -15.57 0.78
N LEU A 99 0.73 -16.15 0.97
CA LEU A 99 -0.52 -15.63 0.40
C LEU A 99 -0.84 -14.21 0.86
N LEU A 100 -0.78 -13.95 2.18
CA LEU A 100 -1.08 -12.63 2.74
C LEU A 100 -0.16 -11.56 2.17
N THR A 101 1.13 -11.84 2.02
CA THR A 101 2.08 -10.87 1.46
C THR A 101 1.72 -10.46 0.03
N GLN A 102 1.25 -11.41 -0.79
CA GLN A 102 0.78 -11.14 -2.15
C GLN A 102 -0.53 -10.34 -2.15
N PHE A 103 -1.48 -10.69 -1.28
CA PHE A 103 -2.75 -9.97 -1.18
C PHE A 103 -2.56 -8.51 -0.79
N PHE A 104 -1.67 -8.19 0.14
CA PHE A 104 -1.47 -6.83 0.61
C PHE A 104 -1.30 -5.80 -0.53
N TYR A 105 -0.46 -6.13 -1.52
CA TYR A 105 -0.16 -5.23 -2.62
C TYR A 105 -1.10 -5.39 -3.82
N LEU A 106 -1.91 -6.43 -3.88
CA LEU A 106 -2.78 -6.72 -5.02
C LEU A 106 -3.64 -5.51 -5.46
N PRO A 107 -4.25 -4.70 -4.57
CA PRO A 107 -5.03 -3.54 -4.97
C PRO A 107 -4.22 -2.43 -5.66
N LEU A 108 -2.90 -2.39 -5.43
CA LEU A 108 -2.00 -1.35 -5.92
C LEU A 108 -1.03 -1.86 -6.99
N LEU A 109 -0.95 -3.18 -7.17
CA LEU A 109 0.05 -3.84 -7.99
C LEU A 109 0.06 -3.31 -9.42
N ARG A 110 -1.12 -3.01 -9.97
CA ARG A 110 -1.23 -2.44 -11.32
C ARG A 110 -0.58 -1.06 -11.44
N LEU A 111 -0.75 -0.19 -10.44
CA LEU A 111 -0.09 1.12 -10.41
C LEU A 111 1.41 0.97 -10.17
N GLY A 112 1.80 0.06 -9.27
CA GLY A 112 3.20 -0.29 -9.05
C GLY A 112 3.88 -0.79 -10.32
N ALA A 113 3.19 -1.63 -11.10
CA ALA A 113 3.66 -2.09 -12.41
C ALA A 113 3.80 -0.93 -13.40
N ILE A 114 2.89 0.03 -13.46
CA ILE A 114 3.05 1.22 -14.32
C ILE A 114 4.34 1.99 -13.97
N VAL A 115 4.66 2.10 -12.68
CA VAL A 115 5.88 2.79 -12.20
C VAL A 115 7.16 2.00 -12.51
N ALA A 116 7.09 0.66 -12.48
CA ALA A 116 8.27 -0.20 -12.45
C ALA A 116 8.33 -1.28 -13.56
N MET A 117 7.44 -1.25 -14.55
CA MET A 117 7.36 -2.28 -15.61
C MET A 117 8.65 -2.45 -16.40
N TRP A 118 9.43 -1.38 -16.53
CA TRP A 118 10.72 -1.37 -17.22
C TRP A 118 11.78 -2.26 -16.58
N THR A 119 11.56 -2.73 -15.35
CA THR A 119 12.47 -3.63 -14.64
C THR A 119 12.29 -5.10 -15.01
N GLY A 120 11.12 -5.48 -15.56
CA GLY A 120 10.78 -6.86 -15.88
C GLY A 120 10.61 -7.82 -14.69
N GLN A 121 10.72 -7.35 -13.43
CA GLN A 121 10.56 -8.21 -12.24
C GLN A 121 9.42 -7.74 -11.36
N VAL A 122 8.63 -8.69 -10.85
CA VAL A 122 7.42 -8.42 -10.07
C VAL A 122 7.73 -7.72 -8.74
N PHE A 123 8.88 -8.03 -8.11
CA PHE A 123 9.33 -7.35 -6.89
C PHE A 123 9.29 -5.82 -7.02
N TRP A 124 9.78 -5.28 -8.14
CA TRP A 124 9.81 -3.82 -8.33
C TRP A 124 8.42 -3.22 -8.49
N PHE A 125 7.42 -4.01 -8.88
CA PHE A 125 6.04 -3.55 -8.91
C PHE A 125 5.51 -3.36 -7.48
N TYR A 126 5.84 -4.28 -6.56
CA TYR A 126 5.55 -4.12 -5.13
C TYR A 126 6.27 -2.90 -4.54
N PHE A 127 7.55 -2.70 -4.91
CA PHE A 127 8.32 -1.54 -4.50
C PHE A 127 7.69 -0.23 -5.01
N GLY A 128 7.29 -0.18 -6.28
CA GLY A 128 6.59 0.97 -6.86
C GLY A 128 5.27 1.26 -6.14
N ALA A 129 4.48 0.23 -5.83
CA ALA A 129 3.25 0.37 -5.05
C ALA A 129 3.50 0.90 -3.63
N PHE A 130 4.57 0.45 -2.97
CA PHE A 130 4.99 0.99 -1.67
C PHE A 130 5.33 2.48 -1.74
N LEU A 131 6.11 2.90 -2.74
CA LEU A 131 6.46 4.30 -2.93
C LEU A 131 5.23 5.18 -3.14
N LEU A 132 4.23 4.69 -3.89
CA LEU A 132 2.97 5.38 -4.09
C LEU A 132 2.18 5.54 -2.78
N LEU A 133 2.15 4.53 -1.90
CA LEU A 133 1.53 4.66 -0.58
C LEU A 133 2.24 5.70 0.30
N VAL A 134 3.58 5.66 0.33
CA VAL A 134 4.38 6.63 1.08
C VAL A 134 4.13 8.04 0.57
N LEU A 135 4.19 8.25 -0.75
CA LEU A 135 3.92 9.54 -1.39
C LEU A 135 2.50 10.03 -1.08
N SER A 136 1.51 9.17 -1.21
CA SER A 136 0.12 9.51 -0.91
C SER A 136 -0.07 9.91 0.56
N SER A 137 0.52 9.15 1.48
CA SER A 137 0.46 9.48 2.90
C SER A 137 1.14 10.81 3.23
N TRP A 138 2.25 11.12 2.55
CA TRP A 138 2.95 12.39 2.66
C TRP A 138 2.11 13.55 2.15
N LEU A 139 1.50 13.41 0.97
CA LEU A 139 0.59 14.42 0.40
C LEU A 139 -0.56 14.74 1.36
N GLY A 140 -1.16 13.71 1.96
CA GLY A 140 -2.24 13.91 2.95
C GLY A 140 -1.78 14.65 4.19
N CYS A 141 -0.59 14.32 4.71
CA CYS A 141 0.00 15.07 5.83
C CYS A 141 0.30 16.53 5.46
N ARG A 142 0.78 16.79 4.24
CA ARG A 142 1.08 18.15 3.75
C ARG A 142 -0.17 18.99 3.53
N ALA A 143 -1.24 18.40 3.01
CA ALA A 143 -2.52 19.09 2.83
C ALA A 143 -3.12 19.56 4.17
N LYS A 144 -2.84 18.84 5.26
CA LYS A 144 -3.29 19.19 6.62
C LYS A 144 -2.61 20.43 7.20
N ASP A 145 -1.31 20.57 6.95
CA ASP A 145 -0.47 21.65 7.46
C ASP A 145 -0.08 22.57 6.29
N PRO A 146 -0.99 23.43 5.79
CA PRO A 146 -0.64 24.38 4.74
C PRO A 146 0.53 25.22 5.23
N VAL A 147 1.59 25.27 4.43
CA VAL A 147 2.75 26.13 4.68
C VAL A 147 2.21 27.54 4.91
N LYS A 148 2.34 28.06 6.13
CA LYS A 148 2.17 29.49 6.37
C LYS A 148 3.25 30.17 5.51
N LYS A 149 2.83 30.75 4.39
CA LYS A 149 3.65 31.66 3.60
C LYS A 149 3.91 32.92 4.41
#